data_AF-A0A349X1U6-F1
#
_entry.id   AF-A0A349X1U6-F1
#
_cell.length_a   1.000
_cell.length_b   1.000
_cell.length_c   1.000
_cell.angle_alpha   90.00
_cell.angle_beta   90.00
_cell.angle_gamma   90.00
#
_symmetry.space_group_name_H-M   'P 1'
#
loop_
_entity.id
_entity.type
_entity.pdbx_description
1 polymer ?
#
loop_
_entity_poly.entity_id
_entity_poly.type
_entity_poly.pdbx_seq_one_letter_code
_entity_poly.pdbx_strand_id
1 'polypeptide(L)'
;MSRMVFCKKLQKELPALAFQTWPGELGKRVFENISAEAWGQWVNHQTMLINEYRLNPMEQKSKDLIISEMEKFLFGEGSEPPADFVPEGDPNDPLSQEY
;
A
#
# COMPACT_ATOMS: atom_id res chain seq x y z
N MET A 1 -8.27 17.06 15.57
CA MET A 1 -8.86 15.79 16.04
C MET A 1 -8.41 14.70 15.09
N SER A 2 -7.93 13.56 15.61
CA SER A 2 -7.48 12.45 14.78
C SER A 2 -8.70 11.72 14.20
N ARG A 3 -8.78 11.61 12.87
CA ARG A 3 -9.79 10.80 12.18
C ARG A 3 -9.67 9.36 12.67
N MET A 4 -10.79 8.69 12.94
CA MET A 4 -10.82 7.25 13.22
C MET A 4 -11.15 6.48 11.95
N VAL A 5 -10.60 5.28 11.81
CA VAL A 5 -10.84 4.37 10.69
C VAL A 5 -10.94 2.94 11.18
N PHE A 6 -11.82 2.17 10.57
CA PHE A 6 -11.88 0.74 10.79
C PHE A 6 -10.72 0.06 10.06
N CYS A 7 -9.70 -0.36 10.81
CA CYS A 7 -8.51 -0.97 10.23
C CYS A 7 -8.82 -2.39 9.74
N LYS A 8 -8.76 -2.64 8.42
CA LYS A 8 -9.02 -3.96 7.84
C LYS A 8 -8.02 -5.03 8.30
N LYS A 9 -6.76 -4.67 8.55
CA LYS A 9 -5.74 -5.62 9.02
C LYS A 9 -5.93 -6.03 10.47
N LEU A 10 -6.30 -5.08 11.33
CA LEU A 10 -6.44 -5.31 12.79
C LEU A 10 -7.89 -5.52 13.23
N GLN A 11 -8.86 -5.39 12.31
CA GLN A 11 -10.30 -5.55 12.52
C GLN A 11 -10.83 -4.75 13.73
N LYS A 12 -10.32 -3.53 13.92
CA LYS A 12 -10.68 -2.64 15.04
C LYS A 12 -10.61 -1.17 14.60
N GLU A 13 -11.41 -0.32 15.25
CA GLU A 13 -11.34 1.13 15.06
C GLU A 13 -10.08 1.70 15.72
N LEU A 14 -9.31 2.45 14.93
CA LEU A 14 -8.05 3.04 15.35
C LEU A 14 -7.89 4.43 14.70
N PRO A 15 -6.96 5.26 15.22
CA PRO A 15 -6.60 6.50 14.55
C PRO A 15 -6.10 6.22 13.13
N ALA A 16 -6.73 6.90 12.18
CA ALA A 16 -6.35 6.89 10.78
C ALA A 16 -5.01 7.61 10.56
N LEU A 17 -4.46 7.45 9.35
CA LEU A 17 -3.34 8.25 8.91
C LEU A 17 -3.68 9.74 8.92
N ALA A 18 -2.68 10.58 9.23
CA ALA A 18 -2.83 12.03 9.22
C ALA A 18 -2.96 12.60 7.79
N PHE A 19 -2.32 11.95 6.83
CA PHE A 19 -2.34 12.31 5.41
C PHE A 19 -2.11 11.08 4.53
N GLN A 20 -2.46 11.19 3.26
CA GLN A 20 -2.21 10.17 2.25
C GLN A 20 -0.70 10.10 1.97
N THR A 21 -0.08 8.97 2.31
CA THR A 21 1.38 8.75 2.17
C THR A 21 1.79 8.30 0.77
N TRP A 22 0.85 7.77 -0.01
CA TRP A 22 1.08 7.26 -1.36
C TRP A 22 0.15 7.94 -2.36
N PRO A 23 0.65 8.41 -3.53
CA PRO A 23 -0.22 8.92 -4.58
C PRO A 23 -1.06 7.79 -5.21
N GLY A 24 -2.14 8.16 -5.88
CA GLY A 24 -3.03 7.23 -6.61
C GLY A 24 -4.11 6.57 -5.77
N GLU A 25 -4.85 5.64 -6.38
CA GLU A 25 -5.99 4.97 -5.76
C GLU A 25 -5.59 4.07 -4.59
N LEU A 26 -4.43 3.43 -4.69
CA LEU A 26 -3.90 2.56 -3.64
C LEU A 26 -3.67 3.32 -2.34
N GLY A 27 -3.03 4.49 -2.41
CA GLY A 27 -2.80 5.32 -1.23
C GLY A 27 -4.10 5.85 -0.62
N LYS A 28 -5.11 6.13 -1.46
CA LYS A 28 -6.46 6.48 -0.99
C LYS A 28 -7.11 5.31 -0.25
N ARG A 29 -7.02 4.10 -0.81
CA ARG A 29 -7.54 2.87 -0.19
C ARG A 29 -6.90 2.60 1.16
N VAL A 30 -5.58 2.75 1.26
CA VAL A 30 -4.83 2.64 2.53
C VAL A 30 -5.30 3.71 3.51
N PHE A 31 -5.38 4.97 3.08
CA PHE A 31 -5.83 6.08 3.92
C PHE A 31 -7.25 5.87 4.48
N GLU A 32 -8.13 5.21 3.71
CA GLU A 32 -9.52 4.96 4.09
C GLU A 32 -9.77 3.65 4.85
N ASN A 33 -8.86 2.67 4.79
CA ASN A 33 -9.09 1.33 5.38
C ASN A 33 -8.01 0.89 6.37
N ILE A 34 -6.91 1.63 6.50
CA ILE A 34 -5.75 1.26 7.30
C ILE A 34 -5.47 2.35 8.34
N SER A 35 -5.20 1.92 9.57
CA SER A 35 -4.85 2.80 10.67
C SER A 35 -3.37 3.18 10.68
N ALA A 36 -3.04 4.26 11.39
CA ALA A 36 -1.65 4.66 11.60
C ALA A 36 -0.79 3.55 12.23
N GLU A 37 -1.37 2.74 13.13
CA GLU A 37 -0.70 1.59 13.77
C GLU A 37 -0.35 0.49 12.75
N ALA A 38 -1.30 0.09 11.90
CA ALA A 38 -1.05 -0.92 10.87
C ALA A 38 -0.09 -0.40 9.77
N TRP A 39 -0.18 0.88 9.43
CA TRP A 39 0.78 1.52 8.53
C TRP A 39 2.21 1.50 9.08
N GLY A 40 2.39 1.75 10.38
CA GLY A 40 3.70 1.64 11.02
C GLY A 40 4.30 0.22 10.92
N GLN A 41 3.47 -0.82 11.03
CA GLN A 41 3.91 -2.20 10.83
C GLN A 41 4.35 -2.43 9.37
N TRP A 42 3.60 -1.89 8.42
CA TRP A 42 3.97 -1.95 7.00
C TRP A 42 5.30 -1.25 6.72
N VAL A 43 5.56 -0.06 7.26
CA VAL A 43 6.83 0.66 7.05
C VAL A 43 8.03 -0.16 7.56
N ASN A 44 7.89 -0.82 8.71
CA ASN A 44 8.92 -1.73 9.21
C ASN A 44 9.12 -2.94 8.27
N HIS A 45 8.03 -3.52 7.78
CA HIS A 45 8.08 -4.63 6.83
C HIS A 45 8.73 -4.22 5.50
N GLN A 46 8.35 -3.07 4.94
CA GLN A 46 8.97 -2.48 3.76
C GLN A 46 10.47 -2.28 3.96
N THR A 47 10.89 -1.77 5.12
CA THR A 47 12.31 -1.60 5.43
C THR A 47 13.04 -2.94 5.45
N MET A 48 12.43 -3.99 6.00
CA MET A 48 12.98 -5.35 5.95
C MET A 48 13.11 -5.86 4.51
N LEU A 49 12.06 -5.71 3.69
CA LEU A 49 12.08 -6.10 2.27
C LEU A 49 13.19 -5.39 1.50
N ILE A 50 13.35 -4.07 1.68
CA ILE A 50 14.41 -3.29 1.03
C ILE A 50 15.80 -3.83 1.41
N ASN A 51 16.01 -4.16 2.69
CA ASN A 51 17.30 -4.64 3.16
C ASN A 51 17.62 -6.08 2.72
N GLU A 52 16.65 -6.99 2.81
CA GLU A 52 16.74 -8.41 2.43
C GLU A 52 16.90 -8.58 0.92
N TYR A 53 15.97 -8.04 0.15
CA TYR A 53 15.97 -8.17 -1.31
C TYR A 53 16.89 -7.15 -2.00
N ARG A 54 17.59 -6.31 -1.21
CA ARG A 54 18.45 -5.21 -1.70
C ARG A 54 17.72 -4.36 -2.75
N LEU A 55 16.45 -4.05 -2.48
CA LEU A 55 15.58 -3.34 -3.42
C LEU A 55 16.04 -1.90 -3.55
N ASN A 56 16.28 -1.48 -4.79
CA ASN A 56 16.52 -0.09 -5.09
C ASN A 56 15.18 0.63 -5.28
N PRO A 57 14.82 1.63 -4.45
CA PRO A 57 13.55 2.35 -4.56
C PRO A 57 13.46 3.18 -5.86
N MET A 58 14.57 3.32 -6.58
CA MET A 58 14.64 3.95 -7.90
C MET A 58 14.22 2.99 -9.03
N GLU A 59 14.34 1.68 -8.83
CA GLU A 59 14.00 0.67 -9.84
C GLU A 59 12.50 0.38 -9.84
N GLN A 60 11.90 0.36 -11.03
CA GLN A 60 10.46 0.13 -11.18
C GLN A 60 10.03 -1.25 -10.65
N LYS A 61 10.83 -2.29 -10.91
CA LYS A 61 10.56 -3.65 -10.41
C LYS A 61 10.50 -3.73 -8.88
N SER A 62 11.37 -2.98 -8.20
CA SER A 62 11.38 -2.89 -6.75
C SER A 62 10.10 -2.22 -6.22
N LYS A 63 9.67 -1.15 -6.87
CA LYS A 63 8.42 -0.46 -6.51
C LYS A 63 7.22 -1.38 -6.66
N ASP A 64 7.15 -2.11 -7.77
CA ASP A 64 6.08 -3.05 -8.09
C ASP A 64 6.00 -4.18 -7.03
N LEU A 65 7.14 -4.74 -6.66
CA LEU A 65 7.23 -5.72 -5.57
C LEU A 65 6.77 -5.14 -4.23
N ILE A 66 7.21 -3.93 -3.88
CA ILE A 66 6.79 -3.26 -2.64
C ILE A 66 5.29 -3.01 -2.64
N ILE A 67 4.70 -2.60 -3.76
CA ILE A 67 3.26 -2.37 -3.91
C ILE A 67 2.48 -3.67 -3.75
N SER A 68 2.87 -4.72 -4.47
CA SER A 68 2.26 -6.05 -4.36
C SER A 68 2.33 -6.59 -2.93
N GLU A 69 3.50 -6.49 -2.28
CA GLU A 69 3.64 -6.92 -0.89
C GLU A 69 2.86 -6.04 0.08
N MET A 70 2.71 -4.73 -0.21
CA MET A 70 1.86 -3.84 0.59
C MET A 70 0.42 -4.28 0.55
N GLU A 71 -0.10 -4.55 -0.64
CA GLU A 71 -1.47 -5.00 -0.82
C GLU A 71 -1.70 -6.33 -0.10
N LYS A 72 -0.79 -7.28 -0.24
CA LYS A 72 -0.87 -8.55 0.49
C LYS A 72 -0.75 -8.39 2.00
N PHE A 73 0.16 -7.54 2.48
CA PHE A 73 0.39 -7.38 3.91
C PHE A 73 -0.79 -6.68 4.60
N LEU A 74 -1.31 -5.61 3.98
CA LEU A 74 -2.39 -4.80 4.52
C LEU A 74 -3.77 -5.39 4.26
N PHE A 75 -3.97 -6.08 3.13
CA PHE A 75 -5.28 -6.59 2.69
C PHE A 75 -5.34 -8.11 2.47
N GLY A 76 -4.21 -8.82 2.31
CA GLY A 76 -4.16 -10.20 1.80
C GLY A 76 -4.51 -11.33 2.77
N GLU A 77 -4.66 -11.08 4.08
CA GLU A 77 -5.01 -12.13 5.06
C GLU A 77 -6.48 -12.08 5.52
N GLY A 78 -7.28 -11.19 4.92
CA GLY A 78 -8.70 -11.00 5.28
C GLY A 78 -9.53 -10.21 4.28
N SER A 79 -9.01 -9.94 3.08
CA SER A 79 -9.83 -9.54 1.94
C SER A 79 -10.01 -10.76 1.08
N GLU A 80 -11.16 -11.43 1.22
CA GLU A 80 -11.73 -12.11 0.05
C GLU A 80 -11.70 -11.09 -1.09
N PRO A 81 -10.93 -11.33 -2.16
CA PRO A 81 -10.99 -10.45 -3.30
C PRO A 81 -12.44 -10.50 -3.83
N PRO A 82 -13.09 -9.37 -4.17
CA PRO A 82 -14.21 -9.47 -5.08
C PRO A 82 -13.73 -10.22 -6.32
N ALA A 83 -14.55 -11.12 -6.85
CA ALA A 83 -14.21 -12.09 -7.90
C ALA A 83 -13.75 -11.48 -9.25
N ASP A 84 -13.48 -10.17 -9.28
CA ASP A 84 -13.23 -9.34 -10.45
C ASP A 84 -11.86 -8.61 -10.38
N PHE A 85 -10.97 -8.94 -9.44
CA PHE A 85 -9.62 -8.32 -9.41
C PHE A 85 -8.69 -9.00 -10.42
N VAL A 86 -8.73 -8.50 -11.65
CA VAL A 86 -7.69 -8.73 -12.66
C VAL A 86 -6.61 -7.67 -12.44
N PRO A 87 -5.37 -8.04 -12.05
CA PRO A 87 -4.25 -7.10 -12.13
C PRO A 87 -3.90 -6.94 -13.60
N GLU A 88 -4.60 -6.06 -14.31
CA GLU A 88 -4.07 -5.51 -15.55
C GLU A 88 -2.90 -4.61 -15.14
N GLY A 89 -1.68 -5.14 -15.32
CA GLY A 89 -0.50 -4.29 -15.33
C GLY A 89 -0.73 -3.19 -16.34
N ASP A 90 -0.61 -1.93 -15.92
CA ASP A 90 -0.94 -0.77 -16.75
C ASP A 90 0.12 -0.60 -17.87
N PRO A 91 -0.20 -0.82 -19.16
CA PRO A 91 0.71 -0.53 -20.26
C PRO A 91 0.70 0.95 -20.69
N ASN A 92 0.03 1.85 -19.96
CA ASN A 92 -0.14 3.27 -20.34
C ASN A 92 0.03 4.23 -19.15
N ASP A 93 1.24 4.33 -18.57
CA ASP A 93 1.59 5.53 -17.80
C ASP A 93 2.08 6.65 -18.77
N PRO A 94 1.35 7.78 -18.89
CA PRO A 94 1.61 8.80 -19.89
C PRO A 94 2.74 9.79 -19.55
N LEU A 95 3.59 9.56 -18.54
CA LEU A 95 4.71 10.46 -18.23
C LEU A 95 5.95 10.26 -19.12
N SER A 96 5.79 9.65 -20.29
CA SER A 96 6.84 9.49 -21.30
C SER A 96 7.03 10.69 -22.23
N GLN A 97 6.36 11.83 -22.03
CA GLN A 97 6.59 13.03 -22.85
C GLN A 97 6.80 14.28 -21.98
N GLU A 98 8.03 14.81 -22.04
CA GLU A 98 8.47 16.13 -21.57
C GLU A 98 8.58 16.23 -20.03
N TYR A 99 9.74 16.40 -19.39
CA TYR A 99 10.92 17.22 -19.70
C TYR A 99 12.13 16.70 -18.90
#